data_AF-A0A1C5KM58-F1
#
_entry.id   AF-A0A1C5KM58-F1
#
_cell.length_a   1.000
_cell.length_b   1.000
_cell.length_c   1.000
_cell.angle_alpha   90.00
_cell.angle_beta   90.00
_cell.angle_gamma   90.00
#
_symmetry.space_group_name_H-M   'P 1'
#
loop_
_entity.id
_entity.type
_entity.pdbx_description
1 polymer ?
#
loop_
_entity_poly.entity_id
_entity_poly.type
_entity_poly.pdbx_seq_one_letter_code
_entity_poly.pdbx_strand_id
1 'polypeptide(L)' 'MSYQRKTKDRWDIMTNWGYGWECENSEYTRADAKRSLREYRENLAGRADVRMEKHREPITA' A
#
# COMPACT_ATOMS: atom_id res chain seq x y z
N MET A 1 28.80 0.49 -15.34
CA MET A 1 27.88 0.12 -14.25
C MET A 1 26.54 0.77 -14.53
N SER A 2 25.47 0.00 -14.63
CA SER A 2 24.11 0.56 -14.69
C SER A 2 23.77 1.21 -13.35
N TYR A 3 23.00 2.30 -13.36
CA TYR A 3 22.53 2.94 -12.13
C TYR A 3 21.75 1.94 -11.27
N GLN A 4 22.20 1.73 -10.04
CA GLN A 4 21.47 0.96 -9.04
C GLN A 4 20.57 1.91 -8.25
N ARG A 5 19.28 1.60 -8.19
CA ARG A 5 18.33 2.38 -7.37
C ARG A 5 18.69 2.22 -5.90
N LYS A 6 18.65 3.33 -5.16
CA LYS A 6 18.84 3.36 -3.70
C LYS A 6 17.54 3.19 -2.90
N THR A 7 16.40 3.11 -3.59
CA THR A 7 15.07 3.01 -2.98
C THR A 7 14.21 1.97 -3.69
N LYS A 8 13.38 1.29 -2.91
CA LYS A 8 12.30 0.41 -3.38
C LYS A 8 10.95 1.12 -3.21
N ASP A 9 10.03 0.87 -4.12
CA ASP A 9 8.66 1.38 -3.99
C ASP A 9 7.90 0.51 -2.96
N ARG A 10 7.14 1.15 -2.07
CA ARG A 10 6.20 0.51 -1.13
C ARG A 10 4.81 1.06 -1.40
N TRP A 11 3.80 0.22 -1.41
CA TRP A 11 2.41 0.58 -1.63
C TRP A 11 1.61 0.21 -0.39
N ASP A 12 1.09 1.21 0.30
CA ASP A 12 0.35 1.02 1.55
C ASP A 12 -1.14 0.98 1.26
N ILE A 13 -1.83 -0.01 1.82
CA ILE A 13 -3.28 -0.13 1.85
C ILE A 13 -3.75 0.55 3.13
N MET A 14 -4.38 1.70 2.94
CA MET A 14 -4.88 2.53 4.03
C MET A 14 -6.38 2.30 4.19
N THR A 15 -6.84 2.14 5.42
CA THR A 15 -8.26 2.06 5.77
C THR A 15 -8.65 3.23 6.67
N ASN A 16 -9.91 3.62 6.62
CA ASN A 16 -10.47 4.63 7.52
C ASN A 16 -11.88 4.24 7.97
N TRP A 17 -12.01 4.01 9.27
CA TRP A 17 -13.25 3.64 9.96
C TRP A 17 -14.05 4.85 10.48
N GLY A 18 -13.68 6.07 10.09
CA GLY A 18 -14.27 7.32 10.57
C GLY A 18 -13.42 8.08 11.59
N TYR A 19 -12.26 7.55 11.97
CA TYR A 19 -11.37 8.14 12.99
C TYR A 19 -9.99 8.54 12.46
N GLY A 20 -9.74 8.37 11.16
CA GLY A 20 -8.46 8.66 10.53
C GLY A 20 -7.99 7.52 9.63
N TRP A 21 -6.91 7.77 8.90
CA TRP A 21 -6.31 6.79 8.00
C TRP A 21 -5.23 6.00 8.72
N GLU A 22 -5.34 4.68 8.68
CA GLU A 22 -4.36 3.75 9.22
C GLU A 22 -3.83 2.82 8.12
N CYS A 23 -2.55 2.46 8.21
CA CYS A 23 -1.92 1.52 7.28
C CYS A 23 -2.15 0.10 7.77
N GLU A 24 -2.97 -0.67 7.05
CA GLU A 24 -3.24 -2.07 7.43
C GLU A 24 -2.35 -3.07 6.70
N ASN A 25 -1.87 -2.75 5.49
CA ASN A 25 -0.99 -3.63 4.73
C ASN A 25 -0.02 -2.81 3.84
N SER A 26 1.15 -3.39 3.53
CA SER A 26 2.16 -2.79 2.66
C SER A 26 2.67 -3.82 1.65
N GLU A 27 2.64 -3.46 0.37
CA GLU A 27 3.04 -4.33 -0.74
C GLU A 27 4.20 -3.70 -1.53
N TYR A 28 5.13 -4.51 -2.02
CA TYR A 28 6.33 -4.01 -2.73
C TYR A 28 6.22 -4.06 -4.26
N THR A 29 5.10 -4.58 -4.78
CA THR A 29 4.77 -4.50 -6.20
C THR A 29 3.42 -3.83 -6.38
N ARG A 30 3.26 -3.09 -7.49
CA ARG A 30 1.99 -2.44 -7.80
C ARG A 30 0.88 -3.45 -8.12
N ALA A 31 1.23 -4.62 -8.62
CA ALA A 31 0.27 -5.67 -8.95
C ALA A 31 -0.33 -6.26 -7.67
N ASP A 32 0.51 -6.61 -6.70
CA ASP A 32 0.08 -7.11 -5.40
C ASP A 32 -0.74 -6.06 -4.65
N ALA A 33 -0.28 -4.80 -4.62
CA ALA A 33 -1.01 -3.70 -4.01
C ALA A 33 -2.43 -3.52 -4.58
N LYS A 34 -2.61 -3.67 -5.90
CA LYS A 34 -3.93 -3.60 -6.52
C LYS A 34 -4.82 -4.78 -6.17
N ARG A 35 -4.24 -5.99 -6.05
CA ARG A 35 -4.97 -7.18 -5.58
C ARG A 35 -5.46 -6.95 -4.15
N SER A 36 -4.55 -6.58 -3.24
CA SER A 36 -4.85 -6.32 -1.83
C SER A 36 -5.88 -5.19 -1.69
N LEU A 37 -5.76 -4.09 -2.45
CA LEU A 37 -6.76 -3.00 -2.46
C LEU A 37 -8.16 -3.50 -2.82
N ARG A 38 -8.28 -4.40 -3.80
CA ARG A 38 -9.57 -4.98 -4.20
C ARG A 38 -10.12 -5.87 -3.08
N GLU A 39 -9.31 -6.77 -2.55
CA GLU A 39 -9.70 -7.67 -1.46
C GLU A 39 -10.20 -6.90 -0.24
N TYR A 40 -9.50 -5.83 0.15
CA TYR A 40 -9.92 -4.96 1.26
C TYR A 40 -11.27 -4.28 0.99
N ARG A 41 -11.47 -3.73 -0.21
CA ARG A 41 -12.74 -3.10 -0.58
C ARG A 41 -13.91 -4.09 -0.56
N GLU A 42 -13.69 -5.30 -1.06
CA GLU A 42 -14.68 -6.38 -1.08
C GLU A 42 -14.98 -6.88 0.34
N ASN A 43 -13.95 -7.15 1.15
CA ASN A 43 -14.09 -7.65 2.51
C ASN A 43 -14.76 -6.64 3.46
N LEU A 44 -14.41 -5.37 3.33
CA LEU A 44 -14.98 -4.31 4.17
C LEU A 44 -16.41 -3.97 3.78
N ALA A 45 -16.84 -4.32 2.56
CA ALA A 45 -18.22 -4.14 2.08
C ALA A 45 -18.78 -2.73 2.36
N GLY A 46 -17.95 -1.69 2.20
CA GLY A 46 -18.32 -0.29 2.42
C GLY A 46 -18.38 0.16 3.90
N ARG A 47 -17.94 -0.67 4.85
CA ARG A 47 -17.89 -0.31 6.28
C ARG A 47 -16.76 0.67 6.62
N ALA A 48 -15.73 0.72 5.78
CA ALA A 48 -14.59 1.63 5.90
C ALA A 48 -14.13 2.07 4.51
N ASP A 49 -13.60 3.28 4.44
CA ASP A 49 -12.97 3.77 3.22
C ASP A 49 -11.60 3.12 3.03
N VAL A 50 -11.25 2.78 1.78
CA VAL A 50 -9.98 2.13 1.46
C VAL A 50 -9.28 2.84 0.31
N ARG A 51 -8.02 3.22 0.52
CA ARG A 51 -7.15 3.82 -0.49
C ARG A 51 -5.78 3.17 -0.53
N MET A 52 -5.05 3.43 -1.60
CA MET A 52 -3.67 2.98 -1.78
C MET A 52 -2.75 4.18 -1.86
N GLU A 53 -1.70 4.21 -1.05
CA GLU A 53 -0.68 5.25 -1.05
C GLU A 53 0.67 4.70 -1.51
N LYS A 54 1.44 5.53 -2.23
CA LYS A 54 2.77 5.14 -2.70
C LYS A 54 3.85 5.81 -1.87
N HIS A 55 4.75 5.01 -1.33
CA HIS A 55 5.94 5.44 -0.62
C HIS A 55 7.21 4.91 -1.31
N ARG A 56 8.36 5.42 -0.85
CA ARG A 56 9.67 4.92 -1.21
C ARG A 56 10.47 4.70 0.06
N GLU A 57 11.03 3.51 0.17
CA GLU A 57 11.89 3.15 1.30
C GLU A 57 13.33 3.02 0.81
N PRO A 58 14.33 3.41 1.63
CA PRO A 58 15.72 3.07 1.36
C PRO A 58 15.88 1.56 1.18
N ILE A 59 16.66 1.16 0.18
CA ILE A 59 17.20 -0.20 0.13
C ILE A 59 18.37 -0.19 1.11
N THR A 60 18.13 -0.61 2.34
CA THR A 60 19.20 -0.79 3.32
C THR A 60 20.16 -1.84 2.78
N ALA A 61 21.44 -1.47 2.68
CA ALA A 61 22.52 -2.32 2.19
C ALA A 61 22.89 -3.40 3.21
#